data_AF-A0A8T1MRV0-F1
#
_entry.id   AF-A0A8T1MRV0-F1
#
_cell.length_a   1.000
_cell.length_b   1.000
_cell.length_c   1.000
_cell.angle_alpha   90.00
_cell.angle_beta   90.00
_cell.angle_gamma   90.00
#
_symmetry.space_group_name_H-M   'P 1'
#
loop_
_entity.id
_entity.type
_entity.pdbx_description
1 polymer ?
#
loop_
_entity_poly.entity_id
_entity_poly.type
_entity_poly.pdbx_seq_one_letter_code
_entity_poly.pdbx_strand_id
1 'polypeptide(L)' 'MICLDDYESKDLLRAMRCRHEFHAKCVDKWLKTKRTCPLCRADAFDGTQRKEELF' A
#
# COMPACT_ATOMS: atom_id res chain seq x y z
N MET A 1 7.40 -1.72 10.83
CA MET A 1 8.79 -1.64 10.36
C MET A 1 8.81 -2.00 8.88
N ILE A 2 8.53 -1.05 7.99
CA ILE A 2 8.50 -1.29 6.54
C ILE A 2 9.61 -0.54 5.79
N CYS A 3 10.38 0.26 6.52
CA CYS A 3 11.54 0.97 6.02
C CYS A 3 12.67 0.72 7.02
N LEU A 4 13.69 -0.02 6.59
CA LEU A 4 14.97 -0.21 7.29
C LEU A 4 16.09 0.55 6.57
N ASP A 5 15.73 1.38 5.57
CA ASP A 5 16.64 2.18 4.78
C ASP A 5 16.75 3.59 5.39
N ASP A 6 17.96 4.15 5.39
CA ASP A 6 18.23 5.53 5.80
C ASP A 6 17.25 6.48 5.11
N TYR A 7 16.56 7.28 5.92
CA TYR A 7 15.57 8.27 5.48
C TYR A 7 16.27 9.34 4.63
N GLU A 8 16.54 9.08 3.35
CA GLU A 8 16.97 10.14 2.43
C GLU A 8 15.81 11.10 2.26
N SER A 9 16.04 12.37 2.59
CA SER A 9 15.01 13.41 2.75
C SER A 9 14.25 13.79 1.46
N LYS A 10 14.36 12.98 0.41
CA LYS A 10 13.66 13.10 -0.89
C LYS A 10 12.76 11.91 -1.22
N ASP A 11 12.57 10.96 -0.31
CA ASP A 11 11.68 9.84 -0.57
C ASP A 11 10.22 10.30 -0.73
N LEU A 12 9.64 9.97 -1.87
CA LEU A 12 8.24 10.29 -2.18
C LEU A 12 7.34 9.48 -1.23
N LEU A 13 6.55 10.16 -0.41
CA LEU A 13 5.53 9.51 0.41
C LEU A 13 4.22 9.38 -0.35
N ARG A 14 3.55 8.24 -0.16
CA ARG A 14 2.23 7.94 -0.70
C ARG A 14 1.27 7.74 0.46
N ALA A 15 0.25 8.58 0.50
CA ALA A 15 -0.86 8.43 1.43
C ALA A 15 -1.86 7.38 0.91
N MET A 16 -2.18 6.41 1.76
CA MET A 16 -3.19 5.39 1.51
C MET A 16 -4.59 5.90 1.88
N ARG A 17 -5.63 5.23 1.38
CA ARG A 17 -7.04 5.56 1.71
C ARG A 17 -7.35 5.48 3.20
N CYS A 18 -6.66 4.59 3.91
CA CYS A 18 -6.71 4.47 5.37
C CYS A 18 -5.90 5.54 6.12
N ARG A 19 -5.44 6.61 5.45
CA ARG A 19 -4.62 7.72 5.98
C ARG A 19 -3.23 7.34 6.48
N HIS A 20 -2.75 6.14 6.16
CA HIS A 20 -1.38 5.74 6.45
C HIS A 20 -0.45 6.14 5.31
N GLU A 21 0.69 6.72 5.67
CA GLU A 21 1.69 7.18 4.73
C GLU A 21 2.88 6.22 4.70
N PHE A 22 3.35 5.92 3.50
CA PHE A 22 4.47 5.01 3.27
C PHE A 22 5.35 5.57 2.15
N HIS A 23 6.64 5.23 2.12
CA HIS A 23 7.44 5.51 0.93
C HIS A 23 6.79 4.86 -0.29
N ALA A 24 6.66 5.62 -1.37
CA ALA A 24 6.12 5.17 -2.64
C ALA A 24 6.79 3.86 -3.07
N LYS A 25 8.12 3.81 -3.00
CA LYS A 25 8.91 2.58 -3.25
C LYS A 25 8.48 1.39 -2.39
N CYS A 26 8.33 1.57 -1.09
CA CYS A 26 7.98 0.50 -0.15
C CYS A 26 6.55 0.02 -0.36
N VAL A 27 5.60 0.95 -0.46
CA VAL A 27 4.20 0.60 -0.67
C VAL A 27 3.97 0.03 -2.06
N ASP A 28 4.64 0.52 -3.10
CA ASP A 28 4.56 -0.07 -4.44
C ASP A 28 5.08 -1.51 -4.44
N LYS A 29 6.21 -1.78 -3.77
CA LYS A 29 6.73 -3.16 -3.62
C LYS A 29 5.75 -4.04 -2.84
N TRP A 30 5.12 -3.52 -1.80
CA TRP A 30 4.10 -4.24 -1.05
C TRP A 30 2.85 -4.53 -1.89
N LEU A 31 2.35 -3.53 -2.63
CA LEU A 31 1.16 -3.61 -3.48
C LEU A 31 1.31 -4.57 -4.67
N LYS A 32 2.56 -4.87 -5.08
CA LYS A 32 2.84 -5.96 -6.03
C LYS A 32 2.47 -7.35 -5.48
N THR A 33 2.48 -7.55 -4.16
CA THR A 33 2.18 -8.84 -3.53
C THR A 33 0.85 -8.84 -2.79
N LYS A 34 0.51 -7.73 -2.11
CA LYS A 34 -0.69 -7.59 -1.28
C LYS A 34 -1.30 -6.22 -1.49
N ARG A 35 -2.57 -6.17 -1.89
CA ARG A 35 -3.32 -4.93 -2.15
C ARG A 35 -3.89 -4.26 -0.90
N THR A 36 -3.32 -4.54 0.27
CA THR A 36 -3.82 -4.08 1.57
C THR A 36 -2.80 -3.19 2.26
N CYS A 37 -3.24 -2.39 3.23
CA CYS A 37 -2.37 -1.55 4.02
C CYS A 37 -1.47 -2.41 4.92
N PRO A 38 -0.15 -2.19 4.93
CA PRO A 38 0.76 -2.93 5.80
C PRO A 38 0.50 -2.72 7.30
N LEU A 39 -0.11 -1.60 7.68
CA LEU A 39 -0.37 -1.27 9.09
C LEU A 39 -1.74 -1.76 9.57
N CYS A 40 -2.81 -1.45 8.83
CA CYS A 40 -4.17 -1.75 9.26
C CYS A 40 -4.88 -2.81 8.41
N ARG A 41 -4.21 -3.35 7.38
CA ARG A 41 -4.76 -4.33 6.42
C ARG A 41 -6.00 -3.88 5.63
N ALA A 42 -6.37 -2.61 5.72
CA ALA A 42 -7.43 -2.02 4.90
C ALA A 42 -7.03 -2.02 3.41
N ASP A 43 -7.99 -2.20 2.50
CA ASP A 43 -7.71 -2.21 1.06
C ASP A 43 -7.10 -0.89 0.58
N ALA A 44 -6.06 -1.04 -0.24
CA ALA A 44 -5.34 0.08 -0.84
C ALA A 44 -6.08 0.67 -2.05
N PHE A 45 -6.96 -0.12 -2.66
CA PHE A 45 -7.70 0.22 -3.88
C PHE A 45 -9.20 0.18 -3.63
N ASP A 46 -9.91 1.12 -4.25
CA ASP A 46 -11.36 1.16 -4.27
C ASP A 46 -11.88 0.05 -5.21
N GLY A 47 -12.20 -1.10 -4.63
CA GLY A 47 -13.21 -2.06 -5.12
C GLY A 47 -13.36 -2.28 -6.63
N THR A 48 -12.29 -2.59 -7.36
CA THR A 48 -12.39 -3.18 -8.72
C THR A 48 -11.74 -4.56 -8.77
N GLN A 49 -12.24 -5.45 -7.91
CA GLN A 49 -12.30 -6.86 -8.24
C GLN A 49 -13.71 -7.35 -7.88
N ARG A 50 -14.67 -7.04 -8.76
CA ARG A 50 -15.73 -8.02 -9.03
C ARG A 50 -15.03 -9.20 -9.69
N LYS A 51 -14.55 -10.14 -8.88
CA LYS A 51 -14.62 -11.52 -9.32
C LYS A 51 -16.10 -11.84 -9.39
N GLU A 52 -16.66 -11.72 -10.58
CA GLU A 52 -17.82 -12.52 -11.00
C GLU A 52 -17.37 -13.99 -10.96
N GLU A 53 -17.29 -14.55 -9.76
CA GLU A 53 -17.37 -15.98 -9.50
C GLU A 53 -18.45 -16.11 -8.44
N LEU A 54 -19.71 -16.17 -8.90
CA LEU A 54 -20.87 -16.78 -8.26
C LEU A 54 -22.09 -16.42 -9.13
N PHE A 55 -22.31 -17.20 -10.20
CA PHE A 55 -23.56 -17.90 -10.56
C PHE A 55 -23.33 -18.70 -11.83
#